data_AF-A0A2V8L6Y5-F1
#
_entry.id   AF-A0A2V8L6Y5-F1
#
_cell.length_a   1.000
_cell.length_b   1.000
_cell.length_c   1.000
_cell.angle_alpha   90.00
_cell.angle_beta   90.00
_cell.angle_gamma   90.00
#
_symmetry.space_group_name_H-M   'P 1'
#
loop_
_entity.id
_entity.type
_entity.pdbx_description
1 polymer ?
#
loop_
_entity_poly.entity_id
_entity_poly.type
_entity_poly.pdbx_seq_one_letter_code
_entity_poly.pdbx_strand_id
1 'polypeptide(L)'
;MANDQFPGGSRRLWWLAAIAYGLANILLHEPANDIAKRLVVVLGLQLFLWSTRAFFLAGAVLVLFLCRHLLRDSQTVRRLLIFIPFAAALDLSLVIYPSERIHYPQYAILTWMAFKAGGQALPAVLLSFIFGYLDEANQHWVLYANDPIAYFDWNDVVLNLLAALGGLVLLPQENVRKVPTKRILAAAGAWTLGMSLLVFLLNPDPYLMRSQKTDSFWLVSRSLFDEKSENGFLLAGIECQDPLPCADRNRRHNSVRRRFDRHCWTLLARSIARARRGHSPPRRGGRDARSR
;
A
#
# COMPACT_ATOMS: atom_id res chain seq x y z
N MET A 1 -3.40 -26.51 -29.42
CA MET A 1 -2.10 -25.95 -29.00
C MET A 1 -1.65 -24.99 -30.09
N ALA A 2 -2.09 -23.74 -30.03
CA ALA A 2 -1.57 -22.71 -30.92
C ALA A 2 -0.25 -22.23 -30.33
N ASN A 3 0.85 -22.69 -30.93
CA ASN A 3 2.14 -22.04 -30.82
C ASN A 3 2.01 -20.71 -31.56
N ASP A 4 1.35 -19.73 -30.95
CA ASP A 4 1.49 -18.34 -31.39
C ASP A 4 2.91 -17.94 -31.01
N GLN A 5 3.82 -18.24 -31.94
CA GLN A 5 5.18 -17.76 -31.96
C GLN A 5 5.09 -16.24 -32.03
N PHE A 6 5.00 -15.60 -30.86
CA PHE A 6 5.28 -14.19 -30.72
C PHE A 6 6.63 -13.94 -31.42
N PRO A 7 6.67 -13.17 -32.53
CA PRO A 7 7.90 -12.91 -33.25
C PRO A 7 8.92 -12.37 -32.24
N GLY A 8 10.14 -12.91 -32.23
CA GLY A 8 11.10 -12.76 -31.12
C GLY A 8 11.38 -11.31 -30.68
N GLY A 9 11.11 -10.32 -31.53
CA GLY A 9 11.16 -8.89 -31.18
C GLY A 9 10.15 -8.47 -30.10
N SER A 10 8.96 -9.08 -30.06
CA SER A 10 7.91 -8.75 -29.09
C SER A 10 8.25 -9.19 -27.66
N ARG A 11 8.91 -10.33 -27.48
CA ARG A 11 9.30 -10.83 -26.13
C ARG A 11 10.31 -9.92 -25.44
N ARG A 12 11.28 -9.41 -26.19
CA ARG A 12 12.29 -8.46 -25.66
C ARG A 12 11.62 -7.17 -25.19
N LEU A 13 10.67 -6.64 -25.96
CA LEU A 13 9.90 -5.46 -25.57
C LEU A 13 9.09 -5.71 -24.29
N TRP A 14 8.48 -6.88 -24.13
CA TRP A 14 7.77 -7.23 -22.89
C TRP A 14 8.71 -7.37 -21.69
N TRP A 15 9.91 -7.92 -21.86
CA TRP A 15 10.92 -7.94 -20.79
C TRP A 15 11.36 -6.53 -20.38
N LEU A 16 11.65 -5.68 -21.37
CA LEU A 16 11.98 -4.27 -21.11
C LEU A 16 10.84 -3.54 -20.40
N ALA A 17 9.60 -3.75 -20.85
CA ALA A 17 8.42 -3.16 -20.22
C ALA A 17 8.24 -3.66 -18.77
N ALA A 18 8.36 -4.96 -18.52
CA ALA A 18 8.24 -5.53 -17.18
C ALA A 18 9.32 -5.01 -16.23
N ILE A 19 10.58 -4.97 -16.67
CA ILE A 19 11.69 -4.45 -15.86
C ILE A 19 11.53 -2.95 -15.62
N ALA A 20 11.22 -2.17 -16.65
CA ALA A 20 11.01 -0.73 -16.52
C ALA A 20 9.83 -0.42 -15.58
N TYR A 21 8.73 -1.18 -15.70
CA TYR A 21 7.57 -1.03 -14.83
C TYR A 21 7.89 -1.40 -13.38
N GLY A 22 8.58 -2.53 -13.15
CA GLY A 22 9.02 -2.94 -11.82
C GLY A 22 9.96 -1.93 -11.16
N LEU A 23 10.94 -1.41 -11.90
CA LEU A 23 11.83 -0.35 -11.42
C LEU A 23 11.07 0.96 -11.17
N ALA A 24 10.11 1.32 -12.03
CA ALA A 24 9.29 2.50 -11.85
C ALA A 24 8.44 2.42 -10.57
N ASN A 25 7.88 1.25 -10.24
CA ASN A 25 7.15 1.08 -8.97
C ASN A 25 8.05 1.40 -7.76
N ILE A 26 9.28 0.88 -7.74
CA ILE A 26 10.25 1.11 -6.66
C ILE A 26 10.68 2.59 -6.59
N LEU A 27 11.07 3.16 -7.73
CA LEU A 27 11.68 4.49 -7.77
C LEU A 27 10.66 5.63 -7.67
N LEU A 28 9.41 5.40 -8.07
CA LEU A 28 8.34 6.40 -8.05
C LEU A 28 7.38 6.23 -6.86
N HIS A 29 7.70 5.33 -5.93
CA HIS A 29 6.88 5.08 -4.74
C HIS A 29 6.63 6.37 -3.93
N GLU A 30 7.69 7.09 -3.54
CA GLU A 30 7.57 8.35 -2.79
C GLU A 30 6.80 9.45 -3.57
N PRO A 31 7.10 9.72 -4.86
CA PRO A 31 6.29 10.61 -5.68
C PRO A 31 4.80 10.24 -5.74
N ALA A 32 4.47 8.94 -5.84
CA ALA A 32 3.09 8.48 -5.84
C ALA A 32 2.40 8.75 -4.49
N ASN A 33 3.10 8.49 -3.38
CA ASN A 33 2.62 8.81 -2.03
C ASN A 33 2.40 10.31 -1.85
N ASP A 34 3.27 11.15 -2.40
CA ASP A 34 3.11 12.60 -2.34
C ASP A 34 1.92 13.11 -3.15
N ILE A 35 1.64 12.50 -4.31
CA ILE A 35 0.42 12.78 -5.07
C ILE A 35 -0.81 12.39 -4.25
N ALA A 36 -0.81 11.20 -3.64
CA ALA A 36 -1.92 10.74 -2.79
C ALA A 36 -2.14 11.69 -1.60
N LYS A 37 -1.07 12.10 -0.90
CA LYS A 37 -1.14 13.08 0.19
C LYS A 37 -1.74 14.41 -0.28
N ARG A 38 -1.31 14.92 -1.44
CA ARG A 38 -1.87 16.16 -2.01
C ARG A 38 -3.36 16.01 -2.33
N LEU A 39 -3.77 14.87 -2.90
CA LEU A 39 -5.18 14.59 -3.17
C LEU A 39 -6.01 14.54 -1.87
N VAL A 40 -5.48 13.93 -0.81
CA VAL A 40 -6.13 13.91 0.51
C VAL A 40 -6.26 15.33 1.08
N VAL A 41 -5.23 16.17 0.95
CA VAL A 41 -5.28 17.58 1.40
C VAL A 41 -6.31 18.39 0.63
N VAL A 42 -6.44 18.17 -0.69
CA VAL A 42 -7.35 18.93 -1.55
C VAL A 42 -8.80 18.46 -1.44
N LEU A 43 -9.04 17.15 -1.44
CA LEU A 43 -10.38 16.56 -1.45
C LEU A 43 -10.96 16.35 -0.05
N GLY A 44 -10.09 16.26 0.96
CA GLY A 44 -10.42 15.71 2.27
C GLY A 44 -10.40 14.18 2.25
N LEU A 45 -10.08 13.58 3.41
CA LEU A 45 -9.90 12.13 3.56
C LEU A 45 -11.13 11.33 3.09
N GLN A 46 -12.33 11.74 3.49
CA GLN A 46 -13.54 10.98 3.16
C GLN A 46 -13.83 10.95 1.66
N LEU A 47 -13.74 12.10 0.99
CA LEU A 47 -13.96 12.16 -0.46
C LEU A 47 -12.88 11.41 -1.22
N PHE A 48 -11.62 11.49 -0.78
CA PHE A 48 -10.53 10.68 -1.33
C PHE A 48 -10.85 9.17 -1.23
N LEU A 49 -11.24 8.69 -0.05
CA LEU A 49 -11.59 7.28 0.17
C LEU A 49 -12.80 6.81 -0.65
N TRP A 50 -13.82 7.64 -0.80
CA TRP A 50 -14.96 7.33 -1.67
C TRP A 50 -14.56 7.30 -3.14
N SER A 51 -13.69 8.23 -3.56
CA SER A 51 -13.21 8.31 -4.94
C SER A 51 -12.37 7.09 -5.31
N THR A 52 -11.51 6.61 -4.41
CA THR A 52 -10.73 5.38 -4.66
C THR A 52 -11.64 4.15 -4.77
N ARG A 53 -12.64 4.02 -3.89
CA ARG A 53 -13.65 2.93 -3.98
C ARG A 53 -14.42 2.98 -5.29
N ALA A 54 -14.92 4.15 -5.67
CA ALA A 54 -15.64 4.35 -6.92
C ALA A 54 -14.77 4.02 -8.14
N PHE A 55 -13.49 4.42 -8.12
CA PHE A 55 -12.52 4.09 -9.15
C PHE A 55 -12.30 2.57 -9.28
N PHE A 56 -12.07 1.86 -8.17
CA PHE A 56 -11.91 0.40 -8.20
C PHE A 56 -13.19 -0.31 -8.66
N LEU A 57 -14.37 0.15 -8.24
CA LEU A 57 -15.64 -0.40 -8.70
C LEU A 57 -15.84 -0.18 -10.21
N ALA A 58 -15.57 1.03 -10.70
CA ALA A 58 -15.63 1.34 -12.13
C ALA A 58 -14.64 0.49 -12.93
N GLY A 59 -13.42 0.32 -12.42
CA GLY A 59 -12.40 -0.56 -12.99
C GLY A 59 -12.85 -2.02 -13.05
N ALA A 60 -13.44 -2.54 -11.97
CA ALA A 60 -13.98 -3.90 -11.93
C ALA A 60 -15.12 -4.08 -12.95
N VAL A 61 -16.06 -3.14 -13.03
CA VAL A 61 -17.14 -3.16 -14.02
C VAL A 61 -16.58 -3.11 -15.44
N LEU A 62 -15.60 -2.23 -15.70
CA LEU A 62 -14.96 -2.11 -17.00
C LEU A 62 -14.23 -3.41 -17.40
N VAL A 63 -13.49 -4.03 -16.48
CA VAL A 63 -12.83 -5.31 -16.71
C VAL A 63 -13.86 -6.40 -16.98
N LEU A 64 -14.94 -6.50 -16.21
CA LEU A 64 -16.00 -7.48 -16.45
C LEU A 64 -16.68 -7.25 -17.81
N PHE A 65 -16.87 -6.01 -18.23
CA PHE A 65 -17.45 -5.66 -19.53
C PHE A 65 -16.52 -6.02 -20.69
N LEU A 66 -15.26 -5.54 -20.67
CA LEU A 66 -14.26 -5.78 -21.72
C LEU A 66 -13.86 -7.26 -21.78
N CYS A 67 -13.75 -7.90 -20.62
CA CYS A 67 -13.34 -9.27 -20.47
C CYS A 67 -14.52 -10.22 -20.19
N ARG A 68 -15.75 -9.88 -20.64
CA ARG A 68 -16.94 -10.72 -20.46
C ARG A 68 -16.79 -12.14 -21.01
N HIS A 69 -15.88 -12.34 -21.97
CA HIS A 69 -15.53 -13.66 -22.50
C HIS A 69 -14.82 -14.54 -21.46
N LEU A 70 -14.07 -13.95 -20.51
CA LEU A 70 -13.46 -14.68 -19.40
C LEU A 70 -14.51 -15.30 -18.48
N LEU A 71 -15.68 -14.66 -18.34
CA LEU A 71 -16.80 -15.20 -17.57
C LEU A 71 -17.49 -16.40 -18.26
N ARG A 72 -17.21 -16.62 -19.54
CA ARG A 72 -17.67 -17.82 -20.26
C ARG A 72 -16.76 -19.02 -20.03
N ASP A 73 -15.52 -18.79 -19.62
CA ASP A 73 -14.60 -19.88 -19.27
C ASP A 73 -14.86 -20.34 -17.84
N SER A 74 -15.51 -21.50 -17.71
CA SER A 74 -15.80 -22.15 -16.43
C SER A 74 -14.56 -22.32 -15.54
N GLN A 75 -13.37 -22.51 -16.13
CA GLN A 75 -12.13 -22.66 -15.36
C GLN A 75 -11.70 -21.32 -14.77
N THR A 76 -11.74 -20.24 -15.56
CA THR A 76 -11.47 -18.89 -15.07
C THR A 76 -12.45 -18.47 -13.97
N VAL A 77 -13.75 -18.72 -14.17
CA VAL A 77 -14.77 -18.45 -13.14
C VAL A 77 -14.49 -19.24 -11.86
N ARG A 78 -14.20 -20.54 -11.96
CA ARG A 78 -13.86 -21.35 -10.78
C ARG A 78 -12.63 -20.82 -10.04
N ARG A 79 -11.58 -20.39 -10.77
CA ARG A 79 -10.39 -19.79 -10.14
C ARG A 79 -10.75 -18.49 -9.42
N LEU A 80 -11.54 -17.61 -10.03
CA LEU A 80 -12.00 -16.38 -9.40
C LEU A 80 -12.84 -16.66 -8.14
N LEU A 81 -13.75 -17.64 -8.19
CA LEU A 81 -14.58 -18.03 -7.04
C LEU A 81 -13.75 -18.57 -5.86
N ILE A 82 -12.60 -19.19 -6.13
CA ILE A 82 -11.68 -19.66 -5.08
C ILE A 82 -10.79 -18.51 -4.60
N PHE A 83 -10.28 -17.69 -5.53
CA PHE A 83 -9.31 -16.64 -5.23
C PHE A 83 -9.94 -15.44 -4.51
N ILE A 84 -11.12 -14.99 -4.93
CA ILE A 84 -11.76 -13.78 -4.38
C ILE A 84 -12.02 -13.88 -2.87
N PRO A 85 -12.62 -14.96 -2.31
CA PRO A 85 -12.82 -15.04 -0.86
C PRO A 85 -11.51 -15.03 -0.08
N PHE A 86 -10.48 -15.71 -0.60
CA PHE A 86 -9.16 -15.73 0.02
C PHE A 86 -8.48 -14.36 -0.03
N ALA A 87 -8.52 -13.69 -1.19
CA ALA A 87 -7.98 -12.36 -1.35
C ALA A 87 -8.73 -11.34 -0.48
N ALA A 88 -10.05 -11.43 -0.37
CA ALA A 88 -10.85 -10.57 0.49
C ALA A 88 -10.54 -10.77 1.97
N ALA A 89 -10.34 -12.02 2.41
CA ALA A 89 -9.95 -12.30 3.80
C ALA A 89 -8.58 -11.68 4.13
N LEU A 90 -7.60 -11.78 3.22
CA LEU A 90 -6.30 -11.14 3.40
C LEU A 90 -6.38 -9.61 3.33
N ASP A 91 -7.14 -9.04 2.39
CA ASP A 91 -7.36 -7.59 2.30
C ASP A 91 -7.90 -7.03 3.61
N LEU A 92 -8.95 -7.66 4.16
CA LEU A 92 -9.58 -7.23 5.41
C LEU A 92 -8.69 -7.40 6.65
N SER A 93 -7.68 -8.29 6.58
CA SER A 93 -6.80 -8.59 7.71
C SER A 93 -5.50 -7.80 7.68
N LEU A 94 -5.00 -7.47 6.49
CA LEU A 94 -3.65 -6.94 6.28
C LEU A 94 -3.63 -5.48 5.85
N VAL A 95 -4.65 -5.01 5.11
CA VAL A 95 -4.68 -3.62 4.61
C VAL A 95 -5.04 -2.68 5.74
N ILE A 96 -4.12 -1.78 6.08
CA ILE A 96 -4.31 -0.75 7.09
C ILE A 96 -4.84 0.52 6.43
N TYR A 97 -4.17 0.97 5.36
CA TYR A 97 -4.57 2.15 4.61
C TYR A 97 -5.21 1.79 3.27
N PRO A 98 -6.39 2.34 2.93
CA PRO A 98 -7.03 2.03 1.65
C PRO A 98 -6.19 2.32 0.40
N SER A 99 -5.20 3.20 0.49
CA SER A 99 -4.22 3.47 -0.57
C SER A 99 -3.31 2.28 -0.87
N GLU A 100 -3.04 1.40 0.10
CA GLU A 100 -2.24 0.17 -0.10
C GLU A 100 -2.92 -0.78 -1.10
N ARG A 101 -4.21 -0.61 -1.40
CA ARG A 101 -4.86 -1.39 -2.46
C ARG A 101 -4.30 -1.10 -3.85
N ILE A 102 -3.44 -0.09 -4.02
CA ILE A 102 -2.70 0.16 -5.26
C ILE A 102 -1.74 -0.98 -5.61
N HIS A 103 -1.28 -1.73 -4.62
CA HIS A 103 -0.40 -2.89 -4.79
C HIS A 103 -1.08 -3.97 -5.66
N TYR A 104 -2.41 -4.14 -5.54
CA TYR A 104 -3.17 -5.10 -6.36
C TYR A 104 -2.99 -4.91 -7.87
N PRO A 105 -3.40 -3.77 -8.47
CA PRO A 105 -3.18 -3.56 -9.89
C PRO A 105 -1.70 -3.48 -10.25
N GLN A 106 -0.82 -2.92 -9.40
CA GLN A 106 0.60 -2.81 -9.70
C GLN A 106 1.24 -4.17 -9.98
N TYR A 107 1.15 -5.09 -9.02
CA TYR A 107 1.85 -6.38 -9.14
C TYR A 107 1.09 -7.39 -10.01
N ALA A 108 -0.23 -7.25 -10.16
CA ALA A 108 -0.98 -8.01 -11.15
C ALA A 108 -0.57 -7.66 -12.59
N ILE A 109 -0.41 -6.36 -12.90
CA ILE A 109 0.04 -5.88 -14.22
C ILE A 109 1.47 -6.35 -14.49
N LEU A 110 2.36 -6.24 -13.49
CA LEU A 110 3.74 -6.70 -13.64
C LEU A 110 3.81 -8.22 -13.92
N THR A 111 3.03 -9.03 -13.21
CA THR A 111 2.94 -10.47 -13.49
C THR A 111 2.43 -10.74 -14.90
N TRP A 112 1.43 -9.99 -15.37
CA TRP A 112 0.92 -10.14 -16.73
C TRP A 112 1.99 -9.81 -17.79
N MET A 113 2.75 -8.73 -17.61
CA MET A 113 3.85 -8.37 -18.51
C MET A 113 4.95 -9.43 -18.50
N ALA A 114 5.35 -9.89 -17.31
CA ALA A 114 6.36 -10.94 -17.15
C ALA A 114 5.91 -12.26 -17.80
N PHE A 115 4.62 -12.61 -17.69
CA PHE A 115 4.06 -13.77 -18.36
C PHE A 115 4.06 -13.60 -19.88
N LYS A 116 3.72 -12.42 -20.41
CA LYS A 116 3.84 -12.14 -21.86
C LYS A 116 5.28 -12.24 -22.36
N ALA A 117 6.25 -11.91 -21.51
CA ALA A 117 7.67 -11.96 -21.84
C ALA A 117 8.25 -13.38 -21.81
N GLY A 118 7.97 -14.13 -20.74
CA GLY A 118 8.56 -15.45 -20.48
C GLY A 118 7.68 -16.64 -20.88
N GLY A 119 6.38 -16.44 -21.01
CA GLY A 119 5.39 -17.46 -21.35
C GLY A 119 5.08 -18.45 -20.21
N GLN A 120 5.69 -18.29 -19.04
CA GLN A 120 5.58 -19.23 -17.92
C GLN A 120 4.98 -18.57 -16.67
N ALA A 121 4.07 -19.27 -16.01
CA ALA A 121 3.31 -18.77 -14.88
C ALA A 121 4.19 -18.51 -13.64
N LEU A 122 4.96 -19.51 -13.22
CA LEU A 122 5.75 -19.45 -11.99
C LEU A 122 6.84 -18.37 -12.05
N PRO A 123 7.69 -18.29 -13.10
CA PRO A 123 8.68 -17.21 -13.20
C PRO A 123 8.05 -15.82 -13.21
N ALA A 124 6.86 -15.65 -13.80
CA ALA A 124 6.17 -14.36 -13.82
C ALA A 124 5.69 -13.92 -12.42
N VAL A 125 5.17 -14.86 -11.63
CA VAL A 125 4.78 -14.60 -10.23
C VAL A 125 6.02 -14.32 -9.39
N LEU A 126 7.07 -15.13 -9.51
CA LEU A 126 8.32 -14.95 -8.76
C LEU A 126 8.98 -13.61 -9.05
N LEU A 127 9.02 -13.18 -10.32
CA LEU A 127 9.56 -11.87 -10.69
C LEU A 127 8.77 -10.75 -10.03
N SER A 128 7.44 -10.79 -10.12
CA SER A 128 6.57 -9.77 -9.53
C SER A 128 6.70 -9.74 -8.01
N PHE A 129 6.77 -10.90 -7.36
CA PHE A 129 7.06 -11.03 -5.93
C PHE A 129 8.42 -10.43 -5.55
N ILE A 130 9.48 -10.69 -6.33
CA ILE A 130 10.82 -10.11 -6.07
C ILE A 130 10.76 -8.59 -6.17
N PHE A 131 10.12 -8.03 -7.21
CA PHE A 131 9.96 -6.58 -7.31
C PHE A 131 9.11 -6.00 -6.18
N GLY A 132 8.08 -6.73 -5.71
CA GLY A 132 7.28 -6.34 -4.56
C GLY A 132 8.09 -6.30 -3.27
N TYR A 133 8.88 -7.34 -3.03
CA TYR A 133 9.80 -7.38 -1.89
C TYR A 133 10.85 -6.25 -1.96
N LEU A 134 11.40 -6.00 -3.15
CA LEU A 134 12.40 -4.94 -3.34
C LEU A 134 11.81 -3.53 -3.18
N ASP A 135 10.52 -3.32 -3.50
CA ASP A 135 9.84 -2.06 -3.22
C ASP A 135 9.76 -1.82 -1.71
N GLU A 136 9.28 -2.80 -0.95
CA GLU A 136 9.23 -2.70 0.53
C GLU A 136 10.63 -2.56 1.15
N ALA A 137 11.62 -3.27 0.61
CA ALA A 137 13.00 -3.13 1.06
C ALA A 137 13.57 -1.73 0.79
N ASN A 138 13.25 -1.15 -0.37
CA ASN A 138 13.65 0.21 -0.70
C ASN A 138 12.95 1.25 0.20
N GLN A 139 11.66 1.07 0.47
CA GLN A 139 10.94 1.91 1.42
C GLN A 139 11.59 1.87 2.80
N HIS A 140 11.84 0.68 3.32
CA HIS A 140 12.41 0.50 4.65
C HIS A 140 13.86 1.00 4.77
N TRP A 141 14.75 0.59 3.86
CA TRP A 141 16.19 0.86 3.97
C TRP A 141 16.65 2.17 3.32
N VAL A 142 15.87 2.75 2.41
CA VAL A 142 16.27 3.95 1.67
C VAL A 142 15.37 5.12 2.01
N LEU A 143 14.05 5.01 1.77
CA LEU A 143 13.13 6.13 1.94
C LEU A 143 12.92 6.48 3.41
N TYR A 144 12.78 5.47 4.27
CA TYR A 144 12.46 5.62 5.69
C TYR A 144 13.60 5.17 6.61
N ALA A 145 14.83 5.09 6.10
CA ALA A 145 16.01 4.60 6.83
C ALA A 145 16.29 5.31 8.17
N ASN A 146 15.85 6.56 8.30
CA ASN A 146 16.07 7.39 9.49
C ASN A 146 14.79 7.61 10.31
N ASP A 147 13.71 6.92 9.98
CA ASP A 147 12.46 6.99 10.72
C ASP A 147 12.41 5.85 11.76
N PRO A 148 12.51 6.14 13.08
CA PRO A 148 12.55 5.11 14.11
C PRO A 148 11.25 4.31 14.25
N ILE A 149 10.14 4.77 13.66
CA ILE A 149 8.87 4.03 13.63
C ILE A 149 8.67 3.24 12.34
N ALA A 150 9.54 3.41 11.34
CA ALA A 150 9.45 2.64 10.10
C ALA A 150 9.88 1.21 10.33
N TYR A 151 8.98 0.28 10.02
CA TYR A 151 9.25 -1.15 10.00
C TYR A 151 9.19 -1.66 8.56
N PHE A 152 9.77 -2.84 8.32
CA PHE A 152 9.64 -3.51 7.03
C PHE A 152 8.22 -4.08 6.94
N ASP A 153 7.40 -3.55 6.04
CA ASP A 153 5.99 -3.91 5.97
C ASP A 153 5.78 -5.27 5.29
N TRP A 154 5.74 -6.31 6.12
CA TRP A 154 5.45 -7.67 5.67
C TRP A 154 4.03 -7.83 5.11
N ASN A 155 3.09 -6.98 5.51
CA ASN A 155 1.73 -7.04 4.97
C ASN A 155 1.77 -6.69 3.48
N ASP A 156 2.48 -5.63 3.11
CA ASP A 156 2.62 -5.22 1.71
C ASP A 156 3.36 -6.27 0.88
N VAL A 157 4.39 -6.94 1.42
CA VAL A 157 5.02 -8.09 0.72
C VAL A 157 4.01 -9.21 0.43
N VAL A 158 3.13 -9.52 1.38
CA VAL A 158 2.08 -10.55 1.21
C VAL A 158 1.01 -10.07 0.21
N LEU A 159 0.61 -8.80 0.27
CA LEU A 159 -0.33 -8.19 -0.67
C LEU A 159 0.24 -8.16 -2.09
N ASN A 160 1.54 -7.90 -2.25
CA ASN A 160 2.26 -7.94 -3.53
C ASN A 160 2.26 -9.36 -4.13
N LEU A 161 2.48 -10.38 -3.30
CA LEU A 161 2.35 -11.78 -3.73
C LEU A 161 0.92 -12.12 -4.13
N LEU A 162 -0.07 -11.69 -3.33
CA LEU A 162 -1.48 -11.92 -3.60
C LEU A 162 -1.89 -11.25 -4.93
N ALA A 163 -1.46 -10.02 -5.16
CA ALA A 163 -1.63 -9.28 -6.40
C ALA A 163 -1.03 -10.01 -7.61
N ALA A 164 0.21 -10.51 -7.48
CA ALA A 164 0.88 -11.30 -8.51
C ALA A 164 0.07 -12.57 -8.86
N LEU A 165 -0.42 -13.29 -7.84
CA LEU A 165 -1.30 -14.45 -8.04
C LEU A 165 -2.64 -14.06 -8.70
N GLY A 166 -3.20 -12.91 -8.35
CA GLY A 166 -4.40 -12.36 -8.97
C GLY A 166 -4.22 -12.10 -10.47
N GLY A 167 -3.06 -11.58 -10.88
CA GLY A 167 -2.70 -11.44 -12.29
C GLY A 167 -2.71 -12.78 -13.04
N LEU A 168 -2.27 -13.86 -12.38
CA LEU A 168 -2.26 -15.21 -12.94
C LEU A 168 -3.66 -15.80 -13.15
N VAL A 169 -4.63 -15.48 -12.30
CA VAL A 169 -6.00 -16.04 -12.39
C VAL A 169 -6.62 -15.77 -13.76
N LEU A 170 -6.29 -14.61 -14.34
CA LEU A 170 -6.78 -14.13 -15.65
C LEU A 170 -5.96 -14.66 -16.84
N LEU A 171 -4.83 -15.32 -16.59
CA LEU A 171 -3.94 -15.82 -17.64
C LEU A 171 -4.30 -17.25 -18.08
N PRO A 172 -4.03 -17.60 -19.35
CA PRO A 172 -4.15 -18.97 -19.83
C PRO A 172 -3.29 -19.92 -19.00
N GLN A 173 -3.85 -21.05 -18.60
CA GLN A 173 -3.14 -22.01 -17.77
C GLN A 173 -2.16 -22.84 -18.62
N GLU A 174 -0.96 -23.03 -18.08
CA GLU A 174 -0.08 -24.09 -18.53
C GLU A 174 -0.64 -25.43 -18.02
N ASN A 175 -0.34 -26.53 -18.73
CA ASN A 175 -0.68 -27.86 -18.24
C ASN A 175 0.11 -28.14 -16.96
N VAL A 176 -0.50 -27.85 -15.80
CA VAL A 176 0.11 -28.14 -14.50
C VAL A 176 0.30 -29.64 -14.41
N ARG A 177 1.57 -30.09 -14.39
CA ARG A 177 1.90 -31.48 -14.17
C ARG A 177 1.28 -31.89 -12.84
N LYS A 178 0.37 -32.88 -12.85
CA LYS A 178 -0.26 -33.39 -11.64
C LYS A 178 0.83 -33.87 -10.68
N VAL A 179 1.10 -33.09 -9.64
CA VAL A 179 1.96 -33.51 -8.55
C VAL A 179 1.11 -34.39 -7.63
N PRO A 180 1.56 -35.60 -7.27
CA PRO A 180 0.77 -36.47 -6.41
C PRO A 180 0.58 -35.80 -5.04
N THR A 181 -0.67 -35.71 -4.57
CA THR A 181 -1.05 -35.02 -3.32
C THR A 181 -0.22 -35.45 -2.12
N LYS A 182 0.14 -36.74 -2.05
CA LYS A 182 1.03 -37.27 -0.99
C LYS A 182 2.38 -36.55 -0.92
N ARG A 183 2.97 -36.20 -2.07
CA ARG A 183 4.23 -35.43 -2.11
C ARG A 183 4.05 -33.99 -1.65
N ILE A 184 2.94 -33.35 -2.01
CA ILE A 184 2.62 -31.99 -1.54
C ILE A 184 2.44 -31.99 -0.02
N LEU A 185 1.65 -32.92 0.51
CA LEU A 185 1.43 -33.04 1.96
C LEU A 185 2.72 -33.39 2.71
N ALA A 186 3.54 -34.29 2.17
CA ALA A 186 4.84 -34.62 2.75
C ALA A 186 5.79 -33.41 2.75
N ALA A 187 5.85 -32.66 1.65
CA ALA A 187 6.66 -31.44 1.57
C ALA A 187 6.16 -30.35 2.53
N ALA A 188 4.84 -30.13 2.59
CA ALA A 188 4.23 -29.19 3.53
C ALA A 188 4.47 -29.59 4.99
N GLY A 189 4.34 -30.88 5.31
CA GLY A 189 4.63 -31.43 6.63
C GLY A 189 6.11 -31.29 7.01
N ALA A 190 7.02 -31.63 6.10
CA ALA A 190 8.46 -31.47 6.31
C ALA A 190 8.86 -29.99 6.49
N TRP A 191 8.27 -29.09 5.69
CA TRP A 191 8.48 -27.65 5.81
C TRP A 191 7.97 -27.12 7.15
N THR A 192 6.74 -27.48 7.54
CA THR A 192 6.13 -27.07 8.81
C THR A 192 6.96 -27.56 9.99
N LEU A 193 7.40 -28.83 9.95
CA LEU A 193 8.28 -29.39 10.97
C LEU A 193 9.63 -28.65 11.00
N GLY A 194 10.24 -28.40 9.85
CA GLY A 194 11.50 -27.68 9.73
C GLY A 194 11.41 -26.24 10.27
N MET A 195 10.34 -25.53 9.94
CA MET A 195 10.10 -24.17 10.46
C MET A 195 9.78 -24.16 11.94
N SER A 196 8.99 -25.12 12.42
CA SER A 196 8.71 -25.25 13.86
C SER A 196 9.99 -25.57 14.64
N LEU A 197 10.84 -26.44 14.11
CA LEU A 197 12.14 -26.75 14.69
C LEU A 197 13.08 -25.54 14.63
N LEU A 198 13.09 -24.81 13.52
CA LEU A 198 13.87 -23.58 13.38
C LEU A 198 13.43 -22.54 14.41
N VAL A 199 12.13 -22.31 14.59
CA VAL A 199 11.57 -21.40 15.61
C VAL A 199 11.90 -21.89 17.02
N PHE A 200 11.86 -23.20 17.27
CA PHE A 200 12.23 -23.78 18.56
C PHE A 200 13.74 -23.63 18.86
N LEU A 201 14.59 -23.80 17.84
CA LEU A 201 16.05 -23.71 17.95
C LEU A 201 16.57 -22.27 17.96
N LEU A 202 15.92 -21.38 17.20
CA LEU A 202 16.08 -19.94 17.31
C LEU A 202 15.38 -19.52 18.60
N ASN A 203 16.04 -19.81 19.73
CA ASN A 203 15.63 -19.40 21.07
C ASN A 203 15.10 -17.96 20.96
N PRO A 204 13.76 -17.76 21.04
CA PRO A 204 13.13 -16.52 20.61
C PRO A 204 13.82 -15.40 21.35
N ASP A 205 14.46 -14.51 20.59
CA ASP A 205 15.36 -13.51 21.14
C ASP A 205 14.68 -12.91 22.36
N PRO A 206 15.30 -12.95 23.55
CA PRO A 206 14.78 -12.26 24.70
C PRO A 206 14.38 -10.84 24.33
N TYR A 207 15.00 -10.19 23.34
CA TYR A 207 14.59 -8.88 22.84
C TYR A 207 13.14 -8.79 22.30
N LEU A 208 12.63 -9.83 21.63
CA LEU A 208 11.20 -9.91 21.21
C LEU A 208 10.26 -10.19 22.39
N MET A 209 10.77 -10.78 23.48
CA MET A 209 9.99 -11.24 24.63
C MET A 209 10.26 -10.46 25.95
N ARG A 210 11.22 -9.53 26.01
CA ARG A 210 11.76 -8.95 27.26
C ARG A 210 11.05 -7.70 27.77
N SER A 211 10.10 -7.12 27.03
CA SER A 211 9.44 -5.90 27.52
C SER A 211 7.94 -5.84 27.32
N GLN A 212 7.35 -6.75 26.55
CA GLN A 212 5.89 -6.86 26.54
C GLN A 212 5.50 -7.87 27.59
N LYS A 213 4.99 -7.38 28.75
CA LYS A 213 4.21 -8.22 29.67
C LYS A 213 3.28 -9.08 28.80
N THR A 214 3.27 -10.38 28.99
CA THR A 214 2.44 -11.31 28.20
C THR A 214 0.96 -10.94 28.18
N ASP A 215 0.52 -10.17 29.17
CA ASP A 215 -0.81 -9.59 29.27
C ASP A 215 -1.07 -8.56 28.15
N SER A 216 -0.06 -7.81 27.71
CA SER A 216 -0.15 -6.74 26.70
C SER A 216 -0.30 -7.25 25.26
N PHE A 217 0.25 -8.41 24.91
CA PHE A 217 0.16 -8.94 23.54
C PHE A 217 -1.30 -9.31 23.17
N TRP A 218 -2.01 -9.92 24.12
CA TRP A 218 -3.45 -10.19 23.99
C TRP A 218 -4.32 -8.95 24.24
N LEU A 219 -3.83 -7.95 24.97
CA LEU A 219 -4.54 -6.69 25.20
C LEU A 219 -4.51 -5.75 24.00
N VAL A 220 -3.44 -5.69 23.20
CA VAL A 220 -3.42 -4.87 21.96
C VAL A 220 -4.30 -5.48 20.88
N SER A 221 -4.36 -6.82 20.80
CA SER A 221 -5.28 -7.52 19.91
C SER A 221 -6.74 -7.47 20.40
N ARG A 222 -6.99 -7.42 21.72
CA ARG A 222 -8.33 -7.14 22.27
C ARG A 222 -8.73 -5.68 22.14
N SER A 223 -7.85 -4.70 22.39
CA SER A 223 -8.21 -3.28 22.35
C SER A 223 -8.60 -2.82 20.94
N LEU A 224 -7.97 -3.37 19.90
CA LEU A 224 -8.37 -3.12 18.51
C LEU A 224 -9.74 -3.74 18.13
N PHE A 225 -10.23 -4.71 18.91
CA PHE A 225 -11.55 -5.33 18.72
C PHE A 225 -12.62 -4.85 19.72
N ASP A 226 -12.23 -4.32 20.89
CA ASP A 226 -13.14 -3.79 21.91
C ASP A 226 -13.41 -2.29 21.73
N GLU A 227 -12.55 -1.54 21.04
CA GLU A 227 -12.74 -0.10 20.77
C GLU A 227 -13.68 0.15 19.56
N LYS A 228 -14.71 -0.69 19.43
CA LYS A 228 -15.78 -0.51 18.45
C LYS A 228 -17.19 -0.60 19.01
N SER A 229 -17.38 -0.73 20.33
CA SER A 229 -18.74 -0.82 20.87
C SER A 229 -19.25 0.43 21.58
N GLU A 230 -18.42 1.27 22.21
CA GLU A 230 -18.96 2.44 22.93
C GLU A 230 -18.04 3.67 22.84
N ASN A 231 -18.53 4.71 22.16
CA ASN A 231 -18.04 6.09 22.12
C ASN A 231 -17.06 6.49 21.00
N GLY A 232 -17.63 7.10 19.95
CA GLY A 232 -17.21 8.44 19.52
C GLY A 232 -15.80 8.62 18.98
N PHE A 233 -15.71 8.58 17.65
CA PHE A 233 -14.76 9.30 16.79
C PHE A 233 -14.04 10.48 17.48
N LEU A 234 -12.80 10.27 17.93
CA LEU A 234 -11.90 11.33 18.39
C LEU A 234 -10.63 11.29 17.54
N LEU A 235 -10.52 12.30 16.68
CA LEU A 235 -9.32 12.70 15.96
C LEU A 235 -8.14 12.74 16.93
N ALA A 236 -6.99 12.24 16.46
CA ALA A 236 -5.68 12.43 17.07
C ALA A 236 -5.39 13.93 17.24
N GLY A 237 -5.86 14.48 18.35
CA GLY A 237 -5.43 15.75 18.92
C GLY A 237 -4.25 15.46 19.82
N ILE A 238 -3.11 16.05 19.49
CA ILE A 238 -1.93 16.11 20.36
C ILE A 238 -2.36 16.92 21.59
N GLU A 239 -2.75 16.24 22.66
CA GLU A 239 -2.97 16.83 23.96
C GLU A 239 -1.70 16.64 24.79
N CYS A 240 -0.85 17.66 24.80
CA CYS A 240 0.27 17.74 25.73
C CYS A 240 -0.29 18.07 27.12
N GLN A 241 -0.34 17.08 28.02
CA GLN A 241 -0.47 17.33 29.46
C GLN A 241 0.90 17.24 30.13
N ASP A 242 1.42 18.44 30.42
CA ASP A 242 2.34 18.88 31.48
C ASP A 242 3.71 18.23 31.77
N PRO A 243 4.67 19.02 32.32
CA PRO A 243 6.10 18.77 32.17
C PRO A 243 6.81 18.45 33.49
N LEU A 244 7.65 17.42 33.54
CA LEU A 244 8.74 17.30 34.51
C LEU A 244 9.99 16.63 33.89
N PRO A 245 11.19 16.81 34.47
CA PRO A 245 12.33 17.32 33.73
C PRO A 245 13.36 16.22 33.41
N CYS A 246 13.60 15.99 32.12
CA CYS A 246 14.83 15.36 31.64
C CYS A 246 15.52 16.35 30.71
N ALA A 247 16.21 17.30 31.34
CA ALA A 247 17.13 18.17 30.65
C ALA A 247 18.36 17.38 30.15
N ASP A 248 18.80 17.77 28.96
CA ASP A 248 20.22 18.01 28.68
C ASP A 248 21.07 17.01 27.88
N ARG A 249 20.52 16.42 26.80
CA ARG A 249 21.39 15.90 25.72
C ARG A 249 21.01 16.19 24.26
N ASN A 250 19.78 16.63 23.97
CA ASN A 250 19.30 16.78 22.58
C ASN A 250 19.11 18.23 22.09
N ARG A 251 19.69 19.24 22.77
CA ARG A 251 19.39 20.66 22.49
C ARG A 251 20.12 21.29 21.29
N ARG A 252 21.11 20.63 20.67
CA ARG A 252 21.85 21.24 19.54
C ARG A 252 21.36 20.84 18.14
N HIS A 253 20.70 19.69 17.95
CA HIS A 253 20.23 19.28 16.61
C HIS A 253 18.78 19.68 16.29
N ASN A 254 17.95 19.97 17.29
CA ASN A 254 16.54 20.32 17.09
C ASN A 254 16.25 21.83 16.93
N SER A 255 17.23 22.70 17.09
CA SER A 255 17.03 24.16 16.99
C SER A 255 16.99 24.67 15.54
N VAL A 256 17.67 23.99 14.61
CA VAL A 256 17.68 24.36 13.18
C VAL A 256 16.39 23.93 12.50
N ARG A 257 15.91 22.70 12.76
CA ARG A 257 14.67 22.17 12.16
C ARG A 257 13.42 22.93 12.63
N ARG A 258 13.33 23.27 13.93
CA ARG A 258 12.22 24.07 14.46
C ARG A 258 12.20 25.54 14.00
N ARG A 259 13.35 26.11 13.59
CA ARG A 259 13.39 27.46 12.99
C ARG A 259 12.85 27.46 11.57
N PHE A 260 13.13 26.42 10.79
CA PHE A 260 12.66 26.31 9.42
C PHE A 260 11.14 26.13 9.35
N ASP A 261 10.58 25.23 10.18
CA ASP A 261 9.14 24.98 10.19
C ASP A 261 8.32 26.19 10.68
N ARG A 262 8.77 26.91 11.72
CA ARG A 262 8.07 28.13 12.17
C ARG A 262 8.10 29.23 11.13
N HIS A 263 9.18 29.34 10.33
CA HIS A 263 9.26 30.38 9.30
C HIS A 263 8.28 30.10 8.15
N CYS A 264 8.19 28.84 7.70
CA CYS A 264 7.23 28.42 6.68
C CYS A 264 5.77 28.59 7.13
N TRP A 265 5.43 28.19 8.36
CA TRP A 265 4.09 28.38 8.90
C TRP A 265 3.71 29.86 9.07
N THR A 266 4.67 30.72 9.45
CA THR A 266 4.43 32.16 9.59
C THR A 266 4.21 32.83 8.22
N LEU A 267 4.95 32.40 7.18
CA LEU A 267 4.78 32.91 5.82
C LEU A 267 3.43 32.46 5.21
N LEU A 268 3.03 31.21 5.44
CA LEU A 268 1.74 30.68 5.00
C LEU A 268 0.57 31.40 5.68
N ALA A 269 0.64 31.60 7.00
CA ALA A 269 -0.37 32.34 7.76
C ALA A 269 -0.49 33.81 7.30
N ARG A 270 0.63 34.47 6.96
CA ARG A 270 0.64 35.83 6.42
C ARG A 270 0.05 35.90 5.01
N SER A 271 0.28 34.90 4.17
CA SER A 271 -0.33 34.82 2.82
C SER A 271 -1.85 34.68 2.90
N ILE A 272 -2.34 33.78 3.76
CA ILE A 272 -3.78 33.58 4.02
C ILE A 272 -4.42 34.86 4.60
N ALA A 273 -3.74 35.53 5.52
CA ALA A 273 -4.22 36.78 6.11
C ALA A 273 -4.26 37.95 5.11
N ARG A 274 -3.37 37.99 4.12
CA ARG A 274 -3.43 38.99 3.02
C ARG A 274 -4.55 38.69 2.04
N ALA A 275 -4.73 37.42 1.67
CA ALA A 275 -5.83 36.99 0.80
C ALA A 275 -7.20 37.36 1.40
N ARG A 276 -7.36 37.22 2.72
CA ARG A 276 -8.60 37.61 3.42
C ARG A 276 -8.84 39.12 3.53
N ARG A 277 -7.80 39.95 3.43
CA ARG A 277 -7.92 41.43 3.50
C ARG A 277 -8.10 42.09 2.13
N GLY A 278 -7.99 41.34 1.03
CA GLY A 278 -8.00 41.87 -0.33
C GLY A 278 -9.39 42.05 -0.97
N HIS A 279 -10.49 41.73 -0.29
CA HIS A 279 -11.84 41.87 -0.84
C HIS A 279 -12.74 42.68 0.09
N SER A 280 -12.51 44.00 0.10
CA SER A 280 -13.57 44.95 0.45
C SER A 280 -13.86 45.77 -0.82
N PRO A 281 -15.08 45.70 -1.38
CA PRO A 281 -15.43 46.52 -2.53
C PRO A 281 -15.43 48.00 -2.12
N PRO A 282 -15.08 48.93 -3.04
CA PRO A 282 -15.01 50.34 -2.73
C PRO A 282 -16.40 50.87 -2.37
N ARG A 283 -16.52 51.51 -1.20
CA ARG A 283 -17.70 52.30 -0.84
C ARG A 283 -17.84 53.45 -1.83
N ARG A 284 -18.88 53.42 -2.67
CA ARG A 284 -19.32 54.57 -3.48
C ARG A 284 -19.78 55.68 -2.52
N GLY A 285 -18.95 56.72 -2.38
CA GLY A 285 -19.34 57.96 -1.72
C GLY A 285 -20.34 58.71 -2.57
N GLY A 286 -21.55 58.92 -2.03
CA GLY A 286 -22.56 59.80 -2.59
C GLY A 286 -22.07 61.25 -2.57
N ARG A 287 -22.22 61.93 -3.71
CA ARG A 287 -22.10 63.38 -3.83
C ARG A 287 -23.40 63.99 -3.31
N ASP A 288 -23.34 64.69 -2.19
CA ASP A 288 -24.38 65.64 -1.82
C ASP A 288 -24.16 66.95 -2.56
N ALA A 289 -25.20 67.35 -3.27
CA ALA A 289 -25.38 68.68 -3.81
C ALA A 289 -25.68 69.65 -2.66
N ARG A 290 -24.97 70.79 -2.62
CA ARG A 290 -25.48 71.99 -1.95
C ARG A 290 -25.46 73.15 -2.92
N SER A 291 -26.68 73.58 -3.21
CA SER A 291 -27.08 74.86 -3.77
C SER A 291 -27.12 75.95 -2.68
N ARG A 292 -26.83 77.18 -3.12
CA ARG A 292 -27.03 78.49 -2.48
C ARG A 292 -25.97 78.95 -1.49
#